data_AF-A0A9W5TXI8-F1
#
_entry.id   AF-A0A9W5TXI8-F1
#
_cell.length_a   1.000
_cell.length_b   1.000
_cell.length_c   1.000
_cell.angle_alpha   90.00
_cell.angle_beta   90.00
_cell.angle_gamma   90.00
#
_symmetry.space_group_name_H-M   'P 1'
#
loop_
_entity.id
_entity.type
_entity.pdbx_description
1 polymer ?
#
loop_
_entity_poly.entity_id
_entity_poly.type
_entity_poly.pdbx_seq_one_letter_code
_entity_poly.pdbx_strand_id
1 'polypeptide(L)' 'MAKGGLFLLSIGCLLLLFSANAKTGKYDILNMTTALFLIIVGTIIVFKEKKEKKKKNKKEKD' A
#
# COMPACT_ATOMS: atom_id res chain seq x y z
N MET A 1 -2.45 -3.59 16.42
CA MET A 1 -1.15 -3.19 15.88
C MET A 1 -1.34 -2.63 14.47
N ALA A 2 -1.39 -1.31 14.31
CA ALA A 2 -1.80 -0.61 13.08
C ALA A 2 -0.73 -0.54 11.97
N LYS A 3 0.34 -1.33 12.07
CA LYS A 3 1.61 -1.03 11.39
C LYS A 3 1.80 -1.75 10.05
N GLY A 4 1.08 -2.84 9.79
CA GLY A 4 1.29 -3.65 8.58
C GLY A 4 0.88 -2.95 7.28
N GLY A 5 -0.30 -2.33 7.25
CA GLY A 5 -0.83 -1.74 6.01
C GLY A 5 -0.03 -0.55 5.49
N LEU A 6 0.37 0.38 6.38
CA LEU A 6 1.19 1.54 5.97
C LEU A 6 2.58 1.10 5.49
N PHE A 7 3.13 0.03 6.08
CA PHE A 7 4.42 -0.52 5.70
C PHE A 7 4.37 -1.12 4.29
N LEU A 8 3.33 -1.90 3.98
CA LEU A 8 3.06 -2.42 2.63
C LEU A 8 2.91 -1.30 1.59
N LEU A 9 2.22 -0.22 1.94
CA LEU A 9 2.07 0.94 1.06
C LEU A 9 3.42 1.60 0.74
N SER A 10 4.28 1.75 1.74
CA SER A 10 5.62 2.36 1.57
C SER A 10 6.52 1.52 0.67
N ILE A 11 6.48 0.19 0.80
CA ILE A 11 7.23 -0.72 -0.07
C ILE A 11 6.70 -0.66 -1.51
N GLY A 12 5.37 -0.59 -1.69
CA GLY A 12 4.75 -0.42 -3.00
C GLY A 12 5.22 0.85 -3.72
N CYS A 13 5.29 1.98 -3.02
CA CYS A 13 5.82 3.23 -3.60
C CYS A 13 7.30 3.16 -3.97
N LEU A 14 8.13 2.51 -3.14
CA LEU A 14 9.55 2.29 -3.44
C LEU A 14 9.73 1.43 -4.69
N LEU A 15 8.95 0.36 -4.83
CA LEU A 15 8.95 -0.49 -6.03
C LEU A 15 8.47 0.26 -7.27
N LEU A 16 7.51 1.17 -7.13
CA LEU A 16 7.05 2.00 -8.25
C LEU A 16 8.17 2.93 -8.76
N LEU A 17 8.90 3.57 -7.85
CA LEU A 17 10.08 4.37 -8.18
C LEU A 17 11.18 3.54 -8.82
N PHE A 18 11.43 2.32 -8.33
CA PHE A 18 12.43 1.42 -8.90
C PHE A 18 12.01 0.84 -10.26
N SER A 19 10.71 0.68 -10.50
CA SER A 19 10.18 0.24 -11.78
C SER A 19 10.40 1.28 -12.87
N ALA A 20 10.41 2.57 -12.51
CA ALA A 20 10.84 3.64 -13.40
C ALA A 20 12.38 3.67 -13.42
N ASN A 21 12.97 2.73 -14.15
CA ASN A 21 14.41 2.61 -14.27
C ASN A 21 14.96 3.79 -15.10
N ALA A 22 15.20 4.91 -14.42
CA ALA A 22 15.61 6.18 -15.03
C ALA A 22 16.92 6.10 -15.82
N LYS A 23 17.73 5.07 -15.55
CA LYS A 23 19.06 4.88 -16.14
C LYS A 23 19.03 4.26 -17.55
N THR A 24 17.99 3.49 -17.88
CA THR A 24 17.93 2.72 -19.13
C THR A 24 16.73 3.11 -20.00
N GLY A 25 15.77 3.90 -19.48
CA GLY A 25 14.56 4.32 -20.20
C GLY A 25 13.58 3.17 -20.52
N LYS A 26 13.91 1.94 -20.12
CA LYS A 26 13.05 0.77 -20.29
C LYS A 26 12.18 0.61 -19.06
N TYR A 27 10.89 0.81 -19.27
CA TYR A 27 9.86 0.50 -18.27
C TYR A 27 9.63 -1.00 -18.29
N ASP A 28 9.94 -1.65 -17.18
CA ASP A 28 9.60 -3.05 -16.99
C ASP A 28 8.14 -3.14 -16.57
N ILE A 29 7.27 -3.41 -17.54
CA ILE A 29 5.80 -3.40 -17.40
C ILE A 29 5.35 -4.36 -16.29
N LEU A 30 6.09 -5.45 -16.09
CA LEU A 30 5.86 -6.42 -15.02
C LEU A 30 6.09 -5.78 -13.64
N ASN A 31 7.19 -5.04 -13.49
CA ASN A 31 7.55 -4.39 -12.24
C ASN A 31 6.59 -3.23 -11.93
N MET A 32 6.12 -2.53 -12.97
CA MET A 32 5.16 -1.44 -12.85
C MET A 32 3.79 -1.97 -12.40
N THR A 33 3.33 -3.06 -13.03
CA THR A 33 2.07 -3.75 -12.67
C THR A 33 2.14 -4.30 -11.25
N THR A 34 3.28 -4.88 -10.86
CA THR A 34 3.49 -5.43 -9.52
C THR A 34 3.47 -4.33 -8.45
N ALA A 35 4.14 -3.20 -8.69
CA ALA A 35 4.11 -2.05 -7.80
C ALA A 35 2.69 -1.49 -7.64
N LEU A 36 1.95 -1.35 -8.74
CA LEU A 36 0.57 -0.86 -8.75
C LEU A 36 -0.36 -1.80 -7.98
N PHE A 37 -0.22 -3.11 -8.17
CA PHE A 37 -0.95 -4.13 -7.43
C PHE A 37 -0.66 -4.06 -5.92
N LEU A 38 0.60 -3.94 -5.53
CA LEU A 38 1.01 -3.79 -4.13
C LEU A 38 0.45 -2.52 -3.48
N ILE A 39 0.44 -1.39 -4.20
CA ILE A 39 -0.15 -0.14 -3.70
C ILE A 39 -1.66 -0.27 -3.53
N ILE A 40 -2.37 -0.87 -4.49
CA ILE A 40 -3.83 -1.07 -4.40
C ILE A 40 -4.15 -1.96 -3.19
N VAL A 41 -3.49 -3.12 -3.07
CA VAL A 41 -3.71 -4.06 -1.97
C VAL A 41 -3.34 -3.42 -0.62
N GLY A 42 -2.20 -2.73 -0.54
CA GLY A 42 -1.78 -2.00 0.65
C GLY A 42 -2.78 -0.93 1.07
N THR A 43 -3.30 -0.16 0.11
CA THR A 43 -4.32 0.88 0.35
C THR A 43 -5.62 0.28 0.86
N ILE A 44 -6.09 -0.81 0.25
CA ILE A 44 -7.31 -1.52 0.67
C ILE A 44 -7.17 -2.02 2.11
N ILE A 45 -6.04 -2.65 2.45
CA ILE A 45 -5.77 -3.14 3.80
C ILE A 45 -5.78 -1.99 4.81
N VAL A 46 -5.10 -0.87 4.53
CA VAL A 46 -5.10 0.32 5.39
C VAL A 46 -6.51 0.88 5.58
N PHE A 47 -7.31 0.96 4.51
CA PHE A 47 -8.69 1.43 4.58
C PHE A 47 -9.59 0.49 5.37
N LYS A 48 -9.45 -0.83 5.19
CA LYS A 48 -10.17 -1.85 5.99
C LYS A 48 -9.83 -1.71 7.46
N GLU A 49 -8.54 -1.65 7.80
CA GLU A 49 -8.11 -1.49 9.20
C GLU A 49 -8.61 -0.17 9.81
N LYS A 50 -8.60 0.94 9.06
CA LYS A 50 -9.15 2.23 9.53
C LYS A 50 -10.65 2.10 9.83
N LYS A 51 -11.41 1.40 8.99
CA LYS A 51 -12.85 1.15 9.23
C LYS A 51 -13.08 0.30 10.47
N GLU A 52 -12.27 -0.74 10.70
CA GLU A 52 -12.40 -1.61 11.88
C GLU A 52 -12.01 -0.90 13.18
N LYS A 53 -10.95 -0.09 13.17
CA LYS A 53 -10.57 0.75 14.32
C LYS A 53 -11.66 1.78 14.67
N LYS A 54 -12.28 2.40 13.66
CA LYS A 54 -13.42 3.30 13.88
C LYS A 54 -14.63 2.58 14.51
N LYS A 55 -14.90 1.33 14.12
CA LYS A 55 -15.97 0.52 14.73
C LYS A 55 -15.65 0.12 16.17
N LYS A 56 -14.41 -0.26 16.48
CA LYS A 56 -13.98 -0.58 17.85
C LYS A 56 -14.06 0.65 18.77
N ASN A 57 -13.52 1.79 18.35
CA ASN A 57 -13.55 3.01 19.14
C ASN A 57 -14.96 3.57 19.37
N LYS A 58 -15.94 3.19 18.53
CA LYS A 58 -17.35 3.55 18.72
C LYS A 58 -18.00 2.67 19.78
N LYS A 59 -17.75 1.35 19.77
CA LYS A 59 -18.26 0.39 20.76
C LYS A 59 -17.66 0.55 22.17
N GLU A 60 -16.49 1.16 22.30
CA GLU A 60 -15.84 1.37 23.61
C GLU A 60 -16.27 2.69 24.28
N LYS A 61 -17.10 3.50 23.59
CA LYS A 61 -17.66 4.76 24.11
C LYS A 61 -19.15 4.68 24.42
N ASP A 62 -19.78 3.52 24.27
CA ASP A 62 -21.19 3.24 24.61
C ASP A 62 -21.25 2.42 25.91
#